data_AF-A0A7S8IID4-F1
#
_entry.id   AF-A0A7S8IID4-F1
#
_cell.length_a   1.000
_cell.length_b   1.000
_cell.length_c   1.000
_cell.angle_alpha   90.00
_cell.angle_beta   90.00
_cell.angle_gamma   90.00
#
_symmetry.space_group_name_H-M   'P 1'
#
loop_
_entity.id
_entity.type
_entity.pdbx_description
1 polymer ?
#
loop_
_entity_poly.entity_id
_entity_poly.type
_entity_poly.pdbx_seq_one_letter_code
_entity_poly.pdbx_strand_id
1 'polypeptide(L)'
;MRTGDHVYHKPSEETWVVAWADPISGFMAPCGWPECQAKISDCEVVKVATDDEAANLVDRLSLSGRRDSKKAAEIAARATYMSEVASAALSGARP
;
A
#
# COMPACT_ATOMS: atom_id res chain seq x y z
N MET A 1 -0.92 -2.58 6.07
CA MET A 1 -1.28 -1.46 5.17
C MET A 1 -0.74 -1.78 3.79
N ARG A 2 -1.57 -1.62 2.77
CA ARG A 2 -1.25 -1.83 1.36
C ARG A 2 -1.89 -0.76 0.49
N THR A 3 -1.50 -0.72 -0.79
CA THR A 3 -2.17 0.11 -1.80
C THR A 3 -3.66 -0.18 -1.83
N GLY A 4 -4.49 0.87 -1.82
CA GLY A 4 -5.94 0.79 -1.81
C GLY A 4 -6.57 0.90 -0.42
N ASP A 5 -5.83 0.61 0.64
CA ASP A 5 -6.37 0.74 2.00
C ASP A 5 -6.79 2.19 2.28
N HIS A 6 -7.82 2.37 3.10
CA HIS A 6 -8.16 3.67 3.65
C HIS A 6 -7.54 3.77 5.03
N VAL A 7 -6.85 4.88 5.27
CA VAL A 7 -6.12 5.14 6.51
C VAL A 7 -6.54 6.47 7.09
N TYR A 8 -6.67 6.55 8.41
CA TYR A 8 -6.85 7.79 9.14
C TYR A 8 -5.50 8.31 9.58
N HIS A 9 -5.11 9.49 9.08
CA HIS A 9 -3.86 10.14 9.44
C HIS A 9 -4.11 11.07 10.62
N LYS A 10 -3.63 10.68 11.81
CA LYS A 10 -3.92 11.39 13.06
C LYS A 10 -3.49 12.87 13.06
N PRO A 11 -2.29 13.24 12.56
CA PRO A 11 -1.84 14.63 12.61
C PRO A 11 -2.67 15.59 11.76
N SER A 12 -3.26 15.12 10.65
CA SER A 12 -4.14 15.96 9.81
C SER A 12 -5.63 15.73 10.08
N GLU A 13 -5.97 14.71 10.85
CA GLU A 13 -7.35 14.30 11.15
C GLU A 13 -8.17 13.93 9.89
N GLU A 14 -7.49 13.49 8.82
CA GLU A 14 -8.11 13.15 7.54
C GLU A 14 -8.04 11.65 7.25
N THR A 15 -8.97 11.18 6.42
CA THR A 15 -8.93 9.83 5.86
C THR A 15 -8.37 9.87 4.44
N TRP A 16 -7.33 9.07 4.19
CA TRP A 16 -6.66 8.98 2.89
C TRP A 16 -6.73 7.57 2.33
N VAL A 17 -6.73 7.47 1.00
CA VAL A 17 -6.52 6.21 0.30
C VAL A 17 -5.03 6.02 0.07
N VAL A 18 -4.47 4.86 0.39
CA VAL A 18 -3.04 4.57 0.26
C VAL A 18 -2.67 4.35 -1.21
N ALA A 19 -1.75 5.16 -1.72
CA ALA A 19 -1.13 4.92 -3.03
C ALA A 19 -0.04 3.85 -2.92
N TRP A 20 0.81 3.96 -1.90
CA TRP A 20 1.81 2.95 -1.55
C TRP A 20 2.17 3.05 -0.08
N ALA A 21 2.61 1.93 0.49
CA ALA A 21 3.12 1.87 1.85
C ALA A 21 4.34 0.95 1.87
N ASP A 22 5.50 1.49 2.26
CA ASP A 22 6.73 0.72 2.38
C ASP A 22 7.07 0.48 3.85
N PRO A 23 6.90 -0.76 4.34
CA PRO A 23 7.20 -1.09 5.73
C PRO A 23 8.70 -1.04 6.06
N ILE A 24 9.61 -1.08 5.06
CA ILE A 24 11.05 -0.95 5.34
C ILE A 24 11.41 0.49 5.66
N SER A 25 11.03 1.42 4.79
CA SER A 25 11.30 2.84 5.05
C SER A 25 10.41 3.40 6.16
N GLY A 26 9.26 2.77 6.43
CA GLY A 26 8.29 3.21 7.44
C GLY A 26 7.40 4.35 6.95
N PHE A 27 7.37 4.60 5.64
CA PHE A 27 6.61 5.68 5.02
C PHE A 27 5.52 5.16 4.09
N MET A 28 4.49 5.98 3.92
CA MET A 28 3.40 5.76 2.99
C MET A 28 3.02 7.07 2.30
N ALA A 29 2.38 6.98 1.14
CA ALA A 29 1.84 8.13 0.43
C ALA A 29 0.35 7.96 0.14
N PRO A 30 -0.44 9.03 0.23
CA PRO A 30 -1.85 9.01 -0.13
C PRO A 30 -2.08 9.20 -1.64
N CYS A 31 -3.24 8.74 -2.12
CA CYS A 31 -3.83 9.05 -3.41
C CYS A 31 -4.42 10.47 -3.39
N GLY A 32 -3.56 11.48 -3.30
CA GLY A 32 -3.96 12.89 -3.25
C GLY A 32 -2.99 13.80 -4.01
N TRP A 33 -3.43 15.02 -4.29
CA TRP A 33 -2.54 16.08 -4.75
C TRP A 33 -2.55 17.20 -3.70
N PRO A 34 -1.40 17.71 -3.24
CA PRO A 34 -0.04 17.41 -3.71
C PRO A 34 0.47 16.01 -3.31
N GLU A 35 1.53 15.56 -3.98
CA GLU A 35 2.23 14.33 -3.62
C GLU A 35 2.90 14.51 -2.24
N CYS A 36 2.36 13.84 -1.23
CA CYS A 36 2.85 13.90 0.14
C CYS A 36 3.29 12.52 0.62
N GLN A 37 4.11 12.49 1.67
CA GLN A 37 4.50 11.28 2.37
C GLN A 37 4.24 11.46 3.86
N ALA A 38 3.71 10.41 4.49
CA ALA A 38 3.49 10.35 5.93
C ALA A 38 4.12 9.09 6.50
N LYS A 39 4.39 9.09 7.81
CA LYS A 39 4.87 7.89 8.48
C LYS A 39 3.72 6.92 8.64
N ILE A 40 4.00 5.63 8.44
CA ILE A 40 3.00 4.58 8.66
C ILE A 40 2.51 4.60 10.12
N SER A 41 3.37 4.94 11.08
CA SER A 41 3.01 5.03 12.50
C SER A 41 2.01 6.13 12.85
N ASP A 42 1.87 7.15 11.98
CA ASP A 42 0.91 8.24 12.16
C ASP A 42 -0.47 7.90 11.55
N CYS A 43 -0.57 6.76 10.87
CA CYS A 43 -1.73 6.31 10.11
C CYS A 43 -2.35 5.05 10.72
N GLU A 44 -3.68 5.03 10.84
CA GLU A 44 -4.44 3.85 11.26
C GLU A 44 -5.30 3.33 10.12
N VAL A 45 -5.27 2.02 9.84
CA VAL A 45 -6.09 1.44 8.78
C VAL A 45 -7.56 1.43 9.22
N VAL A 46 -8.41 2.12 8.47
CA VAL A 46 -9.86 2.20 8.71
C VAL A 46 -10.62 1.22 7.82
N LYS A 47 -10.17 1.05 6.57
CA LYS A 47 -10.75 0.10 5.63
C LYS A 47 -9.63 -0.63 4.89
N VAL A 48 -9.68 -1.95 4.92
CA VAL A 48 -8.77 -2.78 4.12
C VAL A 48 -9.36 -2.89 2.71
N ALA A 49 -8.57 -2.57 1.68
CA ALA A 49 -8.96 -2.83 0.31
C ALA A 49 -8.91 -4.32 0.01
N THR A 50 -9.76 -4.79 -0.90
CA THR A 50 -9.65 -6.14 -1.49
C THR A 50 -8.46 -6.22 -2.46
N ASP A 51 -8.06 -7.43 -2.85
CA ASP A 51 -6.94 -7.61 -3.79
C ASP A 51 -7.26 -7.02 -5.17
N ASP A 52 -8.52 -7.10 -5.60
CA ASP A 52 -9.01 -6.52 -6.85
C ASP A 52 -8.99 -4.99 -6.79
N GLU A 53 -9.47 -4.37 -5.69
CA GLU A 53 -9.39 -2.92 -5.48
C GLU A 53 -7.94 -2.43 -5.47
N ALA A 54 -7.03 -3.17 -4.82
CA ALA A 54 -5.61 -2.84 -4.78
C ALA A 54 -4.98 -2.91 -6.18
N ALA A 55 -5.25 -3.97 -6.95
CA ALA A 55 -4.75 -4.13 -8.31
C ALA A 55 -5.26 -3.03 -9.25
N ASN A 56 -6.57 -2.74 -9.20
CA ASN A 56 -7.18 -1.67 -9.98
C ASN A 56 -6.60 -0.30 -9.63
N LEU A 57 -6.30 -0.05 -8.36
CA LEU A 57 -5.69 1.22 -7.97
C LEU A 57 -4.25 1.34 -8.46
N VAL A 58 -3.46 0.26 -8.43
CA VAL A 58 -2.10 0.25 -9.00
C VAL A 58 -2.14 0.60 -10.49
N ASP A 59 -3.05 -0.01 -11.26
CA ASP A 59 -3.23 0.30 -12.68
C ASP A 59 -3.60 1.77 -12.90
N ARG A 60 -4.55 2.30 -12.12
CA ARG A 60 -4.93 3.72 -12.17
C ARG A 60 -3.78 4.66 -11.80
N LEU A 61 -2.93 4.28 -10.85
CA LEU A 61 -1.75 5.07 -10.49
C LEU A 61 -0.75 5.11 -11.65
N SER A 62 -0.53 3.99 -12.33
CA SER A 62 0.30 3.93 -13.55
C SER A 62 -0.23 4.82 -14.67
N LEU A 63 -1.55 4.92 -14.84
CA LEU A 63 -2.19 5.77 -15.86
C LEU A 63 -2.22 7.26 -15.48
N SER A 64 -2.14 7.59 -14.19
CA SER A 64 -2.29 8.97 -13.69
C SER A 64 -1.10 9.89 -13.99
N GLY A 65 0.05 9.35 -14.40
CA GLY A 65 1.28 10.13 -14.64
C GLY A 65 1.95 10.66 -13.36
N ARG A 66 1.52 10.23 -12.17
CA ARG A 66 2.17 10.59 -10.89
C ARG A 66 3.60 10.08 -10.84
N ARG A 67 4.49 10.83 -10.18
CA ARG A 67 5.93 10.52 -10.15
C ARG A 67 6.24 9.29 -9.31
N ASP A 68 5.39 9.00 -8.33
CA ASP A 68 5.52 7.86 -7.42
C ASP A 68 4.76 6.60 -7.89
N SER A 69 4.11 6.65 -9.06
CA SER A 69 3.40 5.50 -9.65
C SER A 69 4.28 4.26 -9.80
N LYS A 70 5.53 4.43 -10.25
CA LYS A 70 6.50 3.33 -10.38
C LYS A 70 6.83 2.70 -9.02
N LYS A 71 6.94 3.51 -7.97
CA LYS A 71 7.20 3.05 -6.61
C LYS A 71 6.02 2.26 -6.06
N ALA A 72 4.79 2.71 -6.34
CA ALA A 72 3.59 1.99 -5.96
C ALA A 72 3.52 0.59 -6.60
N ALA A 73 3.82 0.49 -7.91
CA ALA A 73 3.86 -0.79 -8.61
C ALA A 73 4.93 -1.74 -8.03
N GLU A 74 6.13 -1.24 -7.74
CA GLU A 74 7.22 -2.05 -7.17
C GLU A 74 6.85 -2.59 -5.77
N ILE A 75 6.30 -1.73 -4.90
CA ILE A 75 5.87 -2.13 -3.57
C ILE A 75 4.73 -3.14 -3.63
N ALA A 76 3.75 -2.93 -4.52
CA ALA A 76 2.64 -3.86 -4.71
C ALA A 76 3.15 -5.24 -5.18
N ALA A 77 4.01 -5.29 -6.20
CA ALA A 77 4.60 -6.54 -6.68
C ALA A 77 5.38 -7.28 -5.58
N ARG A 78 6.14 -6.53 -4.78
CA ARG A 78 6.88 -7.07 -3.64
C ARG A 78 5.95 -7.61 -2.56
N ALA A 79 4.87 -6.90 -2.24
CA ALA A 79 3.89 -7.35 -1.25
C ALA A 79 3.23 -8.67 -1.67
N THR A 80 2.90 -8.82 -2.96
CA THR A 80 2.40 -10.07 -3.54
C THR A 80 3.43 -11.20 -3.38
N TYR A 81 4.67 -10.98 -3.80
CA TYR A 81 5.74 -11.98 -3.68
C TYR A 81 5.96 -12.43 -2.23
N MET A 82 5.99 -11.50 -1.27
CA MET A 82 6.16 -11.83 0.14
C MET A 82 4.97 -12.61 0.70
N SER A 83 3.75 -12.35 0.22
CA SER A 83 2.55 -13.12 0.57
C SER A 83 2.64 -14.56 0.04
N GLU A 84 3.08 -14.74 -1.22
CA GLU A 84 3.27 -16.05 -1.84
C GLU A 84 4.34 -16.88 -1.13
N VAL A 85 5.49 -16.27 -0.82
CA VAL A 85 6.58 -16.93 -0.08
C VAL A 85 6.14 -17.33 1.32
N ALA A 86 5.40 -16.48 2.03
CA ALA A 86 4.85 -16.81 3.34
C ALA A 86 3.87 -18.00 3.28
N SER A 87 3.01 -18.05 2.26
CA SER A 87 2.09 -19.16 2.02
C SER A 87 2.81 -20.48 1.69
N ALA A 88 3.87 -20.41 0.87
CA ALA A 88 4.72 -21.55 0.56
C ALA A 88 5.47 -22.08 1.80
N ALA A 89 5.95 -21.19 2.67
CA ALA A 89 6.63 -21.58 3.91
C ALA A 89 5.69 -22.29 4.91
N LEU A 90 4.41 -21.88 4.97
CA LEU A 90 3.41 -22.51 5.82
C LEU A 90 2.93 -23.86 5.30
N SER A 91 2.87 -24.04 3.97
CA SER A 91 2.49 -25.32 3.34
C SER A 91 3.62 -26.36 3.30
N GLY A 92 4.88 -25.94 3.50
CA GLY A 92 6.06 -26.79 3.58
C GLY A 92 6.33 -27.45 4.92
N ALA A 93 5.54 -27.16 5.97
CA ALA A 93 5.63 -27.88 7.24
C ALA A 93 4.92 -29.23 7.14
N ARG A 94 5.65 -30.28 6.73
CA ARG A 94 5.25 -31.68 6.97
C ARG A 94 6.21 -32.37 7.96
N PRO A 95 5.67 -33.28 8.78
CA PRO A 95 6.29 -33.80 10.01
C PRO A 95 7.53 -34.65 9.78
#